data_AF-A0A235AB64-F1
#
_entry.id   AF-A0A235AB64-F1
#
_cell.length_a   1.000
_cell.length_b   1.000
_cell.length_c   1.000
_cell.angle_alpha   90.00
_cell.angle_beta   90.00
_cell.angle_gamma   90.00
#
_symmetry.space_group_name_H-M   'P 1'
#
loop_
_entity.id
_entity.type
_entity.pdbx_description
1 polymer ?
#
loop_
_entity_poly.entity_id
_entity_poly.type
_entity_poly.pdbx_seq_one_letter_code
_entity_poly.pdbx_strand_id
1 'polypeptide(L)'
;MMAITKEDLGVSDDDLRRRIMVTARRIAPCIDTFPEGSEDKANAVAILKGVVAELPEAGSRRVRSLGRNGTTMSFDLEAAFTADIRADLESLCAAAPRGLPEGSFPVDTLFERLWPSERYT
;
A
#
# COMPACT_ATOMS: atom_id res chain seq x y z
N MET A 1 3.22 4.67 21.73
CA MET A 1 3.35 4.58 20.26
C MET A 1 3.27 3.11 19.92
N MET A 2 2.05 2.61 19.73
CA MET A 2 1.81 1.25 19.28
C MET A 2 1.39 1.31 17.83
N ALA A 3 2.13 0.58 16.99
CA ALA A 3 1.77 0.31 15.61
C ALA A 3 0.35 -0.28 15.52
N ILE A 4 -0.30 -0.13 14.37
CA ILE A 4 -1.53 -0.87 14.08
C ILE A 4 -1.18 -2.35 14.07
N THR A 5 -1.90 -3.14 14.86
CA THR A 5 -1.65 -4.56 15.02
C THR A 5 -2.67 -5.38 14.24
N LYS A 6 -2.34 -6.63 13.94
CA LYS A 6 -3.25 -7.52 13.19
C LYS A 6 -4.54 -7.81 13.96
N GLU A 7 -4.50 -7.67 15.29
CA GLU A 7 -5.62 -7.87 16.22
C GLU A 7 -6.70 -6.80 16.03
N ASP A 8 -6.36 -5.60 15.57
CA ASP A 8 -7.29 -4.49 15.35
C ASP A 8 -8.30 -4.76 14.22
N LEU A 9 -8.00 -5.71 13.33
CA LEU A 9 -8.80 -6.04 12.15
C LEU A 9 -10.05 -6.89 12.46
N GLY A 10 -10.12 -7.53 13.64
CA GLY A 10 -11.29 -8.34 14.03
C GLY A 10 -11.52 -9.61 13.20
N VAL A 11 -10.52 -10.07 12.44
CA VAL A 11 -10.60 -11.27 11.58
C VAL A 11 -10.08 -12.49 12.33
N SER A 12 -10.73 -13.66 12.16
CA SER A 12 -10.30 -14.91 12.81
C SER A 12 -9.07 -15.55 12.15
N ASP A 13 -8.97 -15.49 10.82
CA ASP A 13 -7.86 -16.03 10.03
C ASP A 13 -6.58 -15.19 10.23
N ASP A 14 -5.54 -15.79 10.83
CA ASP A 14 -4.28 -15.11 11.15
C ASP A 14 -3.44 -14.81 9.90
N ASP A 15 -3.41 -15.72 8.93
CA ASP A 15 -2.66 -15.57 7.67
C ASP A 15 -3.27 -14.49 6.78
N LEU A 16 -4.59 -14.34 6.79
CA LEU A 16 -5.28 -13.27 6.10
C LEU A 16 -4.91 -11.91 6.70
N ARG A 17 -4.98 -11.78 8.02
CA ARG A 17 -4.62 -10.53 8.72
C ARG A 17 -3.19 -10.11 8.41
N ARG A 18 -2.24 -11.05 8.48
CA ARG A 18 -0.84 -10.77 8.16
C ARG A 18 -0.67 -10.27 6.74
N ARG A 19 -1.33 -10.91 5.77
CA ARG A 19 -1.25 -10.50 4.36
C ARG A 19 -1.85 -9.11 4.13
N ILE A 20 -3.01 -8.81 4.71
CA ILE A 20 -3.63 -7.48 4.65
C ILE A 20 -2.66 -6.43 5.21
N MET A 21 -2.07 -6.68 6.39
CA MET A 21 -1.11 -5.75 7.00
C MET A 21 0.14 -5.55 6.14
N VAL A 22 0.68 -6.60 5.52
CA VAL A 22 1.85 -6.48 4.62
C VAL A 22 1.50 -5.63 3.39
N THR A 23 0.33 -5.86 2.78
CA THR A 23 -0.12 -5.06 1.62
C THR A 23 -0.39 -3.61 2.01
N ALA A 24 -1.05 -3.38 3.16
CA ALA A 24 -1.31 -2.05 3.68
C ALA A 24 -0.01 -1.27 3.92
N ARG A 25 1.01 -1.89 4.54
CA ARG A 25 2.33 -1.28 4.75
C ARG A 25 3.05 -0.94 3.45
N ARG A 26 2.84 -1.72 2.41
CA ARG A 26 3.41 -1.47 1.08
C ARG A 26 2.81 -0.22 0.43
N ILE A 27 1.51 -0.01 0.61
CA ILE A 27 0.78 1.16 0.06
C ILE A 27 1.04 2.41 0.92
N ALA A 28 0.97 2.25 2.23
CA ALA A 28 1.01 3.34 3.20
C ALA A 28 2.01 3.00 4.32
N PRO A 29 3.31 3.27 4.15
CA PRO A 29 4.34 2.90 5.13
C PRO A 29 4.25 3.71 6.44
N CYS A 30 3.55 4.84 6.43
CA CYS A 30 3.38 5.71 7.60
C CYS A 30 2.41 5.13 8.64
N ILE A 31 1.61 4.11 8.32
CA ILE A 31 0.55 3.60 9.21
C ILE A 31 1.07 3.06 10.55
N ASP A 32 2.32 2.57 10.58
CA ASP A 32 2.97 2.12 11.82
C ASP A 32 3.46 3.29 12.69
N THR A 33 3.46 4.52 12.16
CA THR A 33 3.97 5.73 12.83
C THR A 33 2.90 6.57 13.51
N PHE A 34 1.62 6.23 13.37
CA PHE A 34 0.55 7.02 13.99
C PHE A 34 0.56 6.91 15.52
N PRO A 35 0.35 8.03 16.24
CA PRO A 35 0.25 8.00 17.69
C PRO A 35 -0.99 7.24 18.15
N GLU A 36 -0.93 6.68 19.36
CA GLU A 36 -2.06 5.95 19.93
C GLU A 36 -3.22 6.89 20.26
N GLY A 37 -4.43 6.44 19.97
CA GLY A 37 -5.64 7.26 20.14
C GLY A 37 -5.78 8.41 19.16
N SER A 38 -4.94 8.49 18.11
CA SER A 38 -5.14 9.45 17.02
C SER A 38 -6.30 9.05 16.11
N GLU A 39 -7.00 10.07 15.61
CA GLU A 39 -8.04 9.89 14.59
C GLU A 39 -7.45 9.23 13.32
N ASP A 40 -6.21 9.55 12.95
CA ASP A 40 -5.54 8.94 11.80
C ASP A 40 -5.37 7.41 11.97
N LYS A 41 -5.03 6.95 13.17
CA LYS A 41 -4.97 5.52 13.48
C LYS A 41 -6.35 4.88 13.39
N ALA A 42 -7.39 5.54 13.91
CA ALA A 42 -8.76 5.04 13.83
C ALA A 42 -9.26 4.97 12.38
N ASN A 43 -8.96 5.98 11.56
CA ASN A 43 -9.29 6.05 10.14
C ASN A 43 -8.59 4.93 9.36
N ALA A 44 -7.29 4.71 9.59
CA ALA A 44 -6.55 3.62 8.98
C ALA A 44 -7.17 2.25 9.31
N VAL A 45 -7.52 2.01 10.58
CA VAL A 45 -8.19 0.76 11.01
C VAL A 45 -9.56 0.62 10.35
N ALA A 46 -10.34 1.69 10.22
CA ALA A 46 -11.65 1.67 9.57
C ALA A 46 -11.54 1.28 8.09
N ILE A 47 -10.59 1.86 7.35
CA ILE A 47 -10.34 1.52 5.94
C ILE A 47 -9.95 0.04 5.81
N LEU A 48 -9.05 -0.45 6.65
CA LEU A 48 -8.63 -1.85 6.61
C LEU A 48 -9.76 -2.83 6.99
N LYS A 49 -10.67 -2.44 7.89
CA LYS A 49 -11.90 -3.21 8.15
C LYS A 49 -12.84 -3.22 6.94
N GLY A 50 -12.90 -2.13 6.18
CA GLY A 50 -13.59 -2.10 4.89
C GLY A 50 -13.04 -3.14 3.92
N VAL A 51 -11.70 -3.21 3.77
CA VAL A 51 -11.04 -4.25 2.93
C VAL A 51 -11.41 -5.66 3.38
N VAL A 52 -11.47 -5.90 4.69
CA VAL A 52 -11.88 -7.20 5.24
C VAL A 52 -13.32 -7.54 4.88
N ALA A 53 -14.23 -6.56 4.92
CA ALA A 53 -15.64 -6.76 4.61
C ALA A 53 -15.90 -7.10 3.13
N GLU A 54 -15.05 -6.59 2.23
CA GLU A 54 -15.09 -6.90 0.79
C GLU A 54 -14.58 -8.31 0.46
N LEU A 55 -13.83 -8.93 1.38
CA LEU A 55 -13.31 -10.29 1.19
C LEU A 55 -14.37 -11.32 1.59
N PRO A 56 -14.58 -12.37 0.77
CA PRO A 56 -15.54 -13.41 1.12
C PRO A 56 -15.02 -14.23 2.31
N GLU A 57 -15.94 -14.72 3.16
CA GLU A 57 -15.59 -15.43 4.40
C GLU A 57 -14.58 -16.57 4.15
N ALA A 58 -13.63 -16.77 5.07
CA ALA A 58 -12.49 -17.67 4.89
C ALA A 58 -12.86 -19.12 4.46
N GLY A 59 -14.07 -19.60 4.79
CA GLY A 59 -14.57 -20.91 4.36
C GLY A 59 -15.00 -21.01 2.88
N SER A 60 -15.27 -19.89 2.23
CA SER A 60 -15.70 -19.81 0.83
C SER A 60 -14.56 -19.95 -0.18
N ARG A 61 -13.30 -19.76 0.24
CA ARG A 61 -12.10 -19.84 -0.63
C ARG A 61 -11.89 -21.20 -1.29
N ARG A 62 -12.51 -22.27 -0.78
CA ARG A 62 -12.49 -23.59 -1.45
C ARG A 62 -13.28 -23.58 -2.75
N VAL A 63 -14.16 -22.60 -2.95
CA VAL A 63 -14.90 -22.38 -4.20
C VAL A 63 -14.13 -21.37 -5.05
N ARG A 64 -12.92 -21.74 -5.45
CA ARG A 64 -11.93 -20.87 -6.14
C ARG A 64 -12.36 -20.42 -7.55
N SER A 65 -13.59 -20.70 -7.95
CA SER A 65 -14.20 -20.26 -9.20
C SER A 65 -15.71 -20.55 -9.18
N LEU A 66 -16.54 -19.55 -8.88
CA LEU A 66 -17.96 -19.58 -9.27
C LEU A 66 -18.06 -18.89 -10.62
N GLY A 67 -17.99 -19.68 -11.69
CA GLY A 67 -18.27 -19.21 -13.05
C GLY A 67 -19.73 -19.48 -13.39
N ARG A 68 -20.48 -18.43 -13.70
CA ARG A 68 -21.76 -18.52 -14.42
C ARG A 68 -21.61 -17.63 -15.65
N ASN A 69 -21.72 -18.22 -16.85
CA ASN A 69 -21.41 -17.60 -18.16
C ASN A 69 -19.92 -17.31 -18.47
N GLY A 70 -18.98 -18.15 -18.02
CA GLY A 70 -17.60 -18.14 -18.53
C GLY A 70 -16.69 -17.03 -18.01
N THR A 71 -17.17 -16.16 -17.11
CA THR A 71 -16.35 -15.20 -16.37
C THR A 71 -15.88 -15.83 -15.05
N THR A 72 -14.57 -15.92 -14.88
CA THR A 72 -13.95 -16.40 -13.63
C THR A 72 -13.78 -15.24 -12.67
N MET A 73 -14.49 -15.25 -11.54
CA MET A 73 -14.25 -14.31 -10.44
C MET A 73 -13.12 -14.86 -9.55
N SER A 74 -11.93 -14.26 -9.67
CA SER A 74 -10.80 -14.52 -8.78
C SER A 74 -10.88 -13.59 -7.58
N PHE A 75 -11.14 -14.13 -6.39
CA PHE A 75 -11.09 -13.39 -5.14
C PHE A 75 -9.63 -13.29 -4.67
N ASP A 76 -8.86 -12.43 -5.35
CA ASP A 76 -7.48 -12.11 -4.97
C ASP A 76 -7.46 -10.96 -3.95
N LEU A 77 -6.50 -10.99 -3.04
CA LEU A 77 -6.32 -9.95 -2.03
C LEU A 77 -6.08 -8.58 -2.67
N GLU A 78 -5.31 -8.54 -3.77
CA GLU A 78 -5.06 -7.30 -4.52
C GLU A 78 -6.35 -6.69 -5.07
N ALA A 79 -7.35 -7.51 -5.44
CA ALA A 79 -8.64 -7.02 -5.93
C ALA A 79 -9.47 -6.34 -4.82
N ALA A 80 -9.26 -6.70 -3.55
CA ALA A 80 -9.90 -6.06 -2.41
C ALA A 80 -9.30 -4.69 -2.08
N PHE A 81 -8.07 -4.42 -2.53
CA PHE A 81 -7.46 -3.08 -2.46
C PHE A 81 -7.79 -2.31 -3.74
N THR A 82 -9.04 -1.84 -3.84
CA THR A 82 -9.52 -1.01 -4.96
C THR A 82 -8.75 0.30 -5.06
N ALA A 83 -8.83 0.97 -6.21
CA ALA A 83 -8.13 2.24 -6.45
C ALA A 83 -8.47 3.29 -5.38
N ASP A 84 -9.74 3.38 -4.96
CA ASP A 84 -10.19 4.29 -3.91
C ASP A 84 -9.55 3.98 -2.55
N ILE A 85 -9.55 2.71 -2.14
CA ILE A 85 -8.93 2.28 -0.87
C ILE A 85 -7.43 2.58 -0.86
N ARG A 86 -6.76 2.40 -1.99
CA ARG A 86 -5.33 2.73 -2.13
C ARG A 86 -5.11 4.23 -1.98
N ALA A 87 -5.91 5.04 -2.67
CA ALA A 87 -5.85 6.50 -2.58
C ALA A 87 -6.14 6.98 -1.14
N ASP A 88 -7.12 6.39 -0.46
CA ASP A 88 -7.45 6.72 0.93
C ASP A 88 -6.29 6.40 1.87
N LEU A 89 -5.69 5.20 1.77
CA LEU A 89 -4.52 4.82 2.57
C LEU A 89 -3.30 5.70 2.27
N GLU A 90 -3.06 6.04 1.00
CA GLU A 90 -2.00 6.96 0.59
C GLU A 90 -2.24 8.37 1.13
N SER A 91 -3.50 8.82 1.17
CA SER A 91 -3.88 10.15 1.68
C SER A 91 -3.54 10.32 3.17
N LEU A 92 -3.65 9.24 3.96
CA LEU A 92 -3.23 9.25 5.36
C LEU A 92 -1.71 9.43 5.51
N CYS A 93 -0.94 9.01 4.51
CA CYS A 93 0.50 9.24 4.43
C CYS A 93 0.89 10.53 3.69
N ALA A 94 -0.06 11.24 3.08
CA ALA A 94 0.20 12.48 2.34
C ALA A 94 0.64 13.66 3.23
N ALA A 95 0.81 13.43 4.54
CA ALA A 95 1.68 14.23 5.39
C ALA A 95 3.19 13.94 5.17
N ALA A 96 3.59 13.43 4.00
CA ALA A 96 4.99 13.43 3.58
C ALA A 96 5.44 14.90 3.39
N PRO A 97 6.63 15.29 3.90
CA PRO A 97 7.03 16.69 3.97
C PRO A 97 7.02 17.35 2.57
N ARG A 98 6.44 18.54 2.48
CA ARG A 98 6.69 19.46 1.35
C ARG A 98 8.19 19.79 1.35
N GLY A 99 8.96 19.05 0.57
CA GLY A 99 10.42 19.16 0.52
C GLY A 99 11.06 17.79 0.36
N LEU A 100 10.92 17.21 -0.83
CA LEU A 100 11.84 16.13 -1.25
C LEU A 100 13.28 16.67 -1.23
N PRO A 101 14.30 15.86 -0.93
CA PRO A 101 15.66 16.25 -1.25
C PRO A 101 15.74 16.43 -2.77
N GLU A 102 15.89 17.68 -3.22
CA GLU A 102 16.33 17.98 -4.58
C GLU A 102 17.70 17.33 -4.75
N GLY A 103 17.72 16.15 -5.37
CA GLY A 103 18.95 15.59 -5.89
C GLY A 103 19.52 16.57 -6.90
N SER A 104 20.54 17.33 -6.48
CA SER A 104 21.30 18.19 -7.38
C SER A 104 22.18 17.28 -8.24
N PHE A 105 21.82 17.13 -9.51
CA PHE A 105 22.75 16.53 -10.47
C PHE A 105 23.95 17.49 -10.63
N PRO A 106 25.20 17.01 -10.55
CA PRO A 106 26.35 17.85 -10.87
C PRO A 106 26.22 18.30 -12.33
N VAL A 107 25.94 19.59 -12.54
CA VAL A 107 25.73 20.16 -13.87
C VAL A 107 27.02 20.36 -14.66
N ASP A 108 28.18 20.15 -14.04
CA ASP A 108 29.44 20.49 -14.70
C ASP A 108 30.61 19.58 -14.28
N THR A 109 31.47 19.29 -15.26
CA THR A 109 32.89 18.84 -15.21
C THR A 109 33.29 17.36 -15.30
N LEU A 110 32.43 16.36 -15.07
CA LEU A 110 32.92 14.96 -15.09
C LEU A 110 32.84 14.27 -16.45
N PHE A 111 31.84 14.58 -17.29
CA PHE A 111 31.69 13.91 -18.58
C PHE A 111 32.69 14.39 -19.64
N GLU A 112 33.13 15.66 -19.61
CA GLU A 112 34.11 16.17 -20.58
C GLU A 112 35.51 15.55 -20.42
N ARG A 113 35.87 15.09 -19.21
CA ARG A 113 37.14 14.38 -18.98
C ARG A 113 37.09 12.90 -19.37
N LEU A 114 35.89 12.30 -19.32
CA LEU A 114 35.69 10.89 -19.65
C LEU A 114 35.41 10.66 -21.14
N TRP A 115 34.91 11.67 -21.85
CA TRP A 115 34.59 11.58 -23.26
C TRP A 115 34.86 12.91 -23.98
N PRO A 116 36.03 13.10 -24.61
CA PRO A 116 36.26 14.26 -25.46
C PRO A 116 35.40 14.13 -26.71
N SER A 117 34.22 14.75 -26.72
CA SER A 117 33.47 14.97 -27.94
C SER A 117 34.18 16.06 -28.74
N GLU A 118 35.05 15.66 -29.66
CA GLU A 118 35.57 16.57 -30.67
C GLU A 118 34.38 17.21 -31.41
N ARG A 119 34.26 18.53 -31.32
CA ARG A 119 33.33 19.29 -32.16
C ARG A 119 33.88 19.23 -33.59
N TYR A 120 33.24 18.43 -34.43
CA TYR A 120 33.50 18.48 -35.86
C TYR A 120 33.18 19.91 -36.35
N THR A 121 34.17 20.58 -36.91
CA THR A 121 34.02 21.91 -37.52
C THR A 121 33.88 21.74 -39.02
#